data_AF-A0A4R4MHV3-F1
#
_entry.id   AF-A0A4R4MHV3-F1
#
_cell.length_a   1.000
_cell.length_b   1.000
_cell.length_c   1.000
_cell.angle_alpha   90.00
_cell.angle_beta   90.00
_cell.angle_gamma   90.00
#
_symmetry.space_group_name_H-M   'P 1'
#
loop_
_entity.id
_entity.type
_entity.pdbx_description
1 polymer ?
#
loop_
_entity_poly.entity_id
_entity_poly.type
_entity_poly.pdbx_seq_one_letter_code
_entity_poly.pdbx_strand_id
1 'polypeptide(L)'
;MASSGFSYAGPEGLEHLKRAGMRSQDAGETLGLIRREFVTHAKGDVNSYALIQDGAAELAGGYNQFFRDLSDTMYRRSSALRNGGSNLKYSAANY
;
A
#
# COMPACT_ATOMS: atom_id res chain seq x y z
N MET A 1 -16.38 -1.59 38.09
CA MET A 1 -16.34 -1.72 36.63
C MET A 1 -15.55 -2.97 36.31
N ALA A 2 -16.21 -4.01 35.78
CA ALA A 2 -15.47 -5.16 35.25
C ALA A 2 -14.72 -4.65 34.01
N SER A 3 -13.38 -4.68 34.09
CA SER A 3 -12.52 -4.63 32.92
C SER A 3 -13.04 -5.69 31.95
N SER A 4 -13.56 -5.28 30.79
CA SER A 4 -13.89 -6.19 29.70
C SER A 4 -12.59 -6.71 29.11
N GLY A 5 -11.92 -7.55 29.89
CA GLY A 5 -10.71 -8.27 29.55
C GLY A 5 -11.00 -9.23 28.42
N PHE A 6 -10.06 -9.25 27.47
CA PHE A 6 -9.79 -10.35 26.53
C PHE A 6 -10.98 -11.28 26.26
N SER A 7 -11.73 -10.96 25.20
CA SER A 7 -12.61 -11.95 24.59
C SER A 7 -11.71 -13.01 23.97
N TYR A 8 -11.66 -14.20 24.59
CA TYR A 8 -10.96 -15.37 24.07
C TYR A 8 -11.47 -15.62 22.66
N ALA A 9 -10.63 -15.39 21.64
CA ALA A 9 -10.98 -15.72 20.26
C ALA A 9 -11.05 -17.24 20.17
N GLY A 10 -12.26 -17.79 20.13
CA GLY A 10 -12.45 -19.20 19.81
C GLY A 10 -11.84 -19.55 18.44
N PRO A 11 -11.75 -20.84 18.08
CA PRO A 11 -11.13 -21.29 16.83
C PRO A 11 -11.62 -20.55 15.57
N GLU A 12 -12.91 -20.20 15.52
CA GLU A 12 -13.50 -19.41 14.44
C GLU A 12 -12.93 -17.97 14.38
N GLY A 13 -12.73 -17.32 15.54
CA GLY A 13 -12.13 -15.99 15.63
C GLY A 13 -10.68 -15.96 15.12
N LEU A 14 -9.91 -17.01 15.41
CA LEU A 14 -8.53 -17.16 14.90
C LEU A 14 -8.50 -17.36 13.38
N GLU A 15 -9.43 -18.17 12.85
CA GLU A 15 -9.57 -18.36 11.41
C GLU A 15 -9.98 -17.05 10.71
N HIS A 16 -10.86 -16.25 11.31
CA HIS A 16 -11.21 -14.92 10.80
C HIS A 16 -10.00 -13.97 10.78
N LEU A 17 -9.18 -13.95 11.84
CA LEU A 17 -7.95 -13.15 11.89
C LEU A 17 -6.94 -13.58 10.82
N LYS A 18 -6.75 -14.90 10.64
CA LYS A 18 -5.88 -15.45 9.60
C LYS A 18 -6.34 -15.05 8.20
N ARG A 19 -7.65 -15.19 7.90
CA ARG A 19 -8.23 -14.79 6.60
C ARG A 19 -8.12 -13.28 6.36
N ALA A 20 -8.39 -12.46 7.37
CA ALA A 20 -8.20 -11.02 7.28
C ALA A 20 -6.74 -10.67 6.99
N GLY A 21 -5.80 -11.36 7.65
CA GLY A 21 -4.37 -11.21 7.43
C GLY A 21 -3.93 -11.57 6.01
N MET A 22 -4.43 -12.69 5.46
CA MET A 22 -4.19 -13.07 4.07
C MET A 22 -4.70 -12.01 3.09
N ARG A 23 -5.97 -11.59 3.22
CA ARG A 23 -6.58 -10.57 2.35
C ARG A 23 -5.83 -9.25 2.39
N SER A 24 -5.38 -8.83 3.58
CA SER A 24 -4.58 -7.60 3.74
C SER A 24 -3.24 -7.72 3.04
N GLN A 25 -2.57 -8.87 3.14
CA GLN A 25 -1.31 -9.08 2.43
C GLN A 25 -1.50 -9.07 0.91
N ASP A 26 -2.51 -9.81 0.41
CA ASP A 26 -2.82 -9.87 -1.03
C ASP A 26 -3.11 -8.46 -1.58
N ALA A 27 -3.95 -7.68 -0.88
CA ALA A 27 -4.24 -6.30 -1.26
C ALA A 27 -2.97 -5.43 -1.29
N GLY A 28 -2.07 -5.62 -0.32
CA GLY A 28 -0.79 -4.93 -0.29
C GLY A 28 0.12 -5.32 -1.46
N GLU A 29 0.15 -6.60 -1.86
CA GLU A 29 0.91 -7.09 -3.01
C GLU A 29 0.34 -6.57 -4.34
N THR A 30 -0.98 -6.60 -4.52
CA THR A 30 -1.67 -6.01 -5.67
C THR A 30 -1.36 -4.52 -5.80
N LEU A 31 -1.45 -3.75 -4.70
CA LEU A 31 -1.11 -2.33 -4.73
C LEU A 31 0.37 -2.09 -5.07
N GLY A 32 1.26 -2.98 -4.61
CA GLY A 32 2.68 -2.95 -4.97
C GLY A 32 2.94 -3.25 -6.44
N LEU A 33 2.13 -4.11 -7.07
CA LEU A 33 2.16 -4.36 -8.52
C LEU A 33 1.68 -3.14 -9.30
N ILE A 34 0.52 -2.59 -8.94
CA ILE A 34 -0.04 -1.37 -9.56
C ILE A 34 0.99 -0.23 -9.52
N ARG A 35 1.65 -0.02 -8.38
CA ARG A 35 2.72 0.98 -8.27
C ARG A 35 3.87 0.71 -9.25
N ARG A 36 4.32 -0.55 -9.36
CA ARG A 36 5.43 -0.90 -10.27
C ARG A 36 5.04 -0.64 -11.72
N GLU A 37 3.84 -1.00 -12.12
CA GLU A 37 3.30 -0.72 -13.46
C GLU A 37 3.23 0.79 -13.70
N PHE A 38 2.65 1.54 -12.76
CA PHE A 38 2.56 3.01 -12.83
C PHE A 38 3.93 3.67 -13.01
N VAL A 39 4.92 3.30 -12.19
CA VAL A 39 6.29 3.85 -12.27
C VAL A 39 6.99 3.46 -13.57
N THR A 40 6.75 2.24 -14.06
CA THR A 40 7.37 1.73 -15.29
C THR A 40 6.82 2.43 -16.52
N HIS A 41 5.51 2.55 -16.62
CA HIS A 41 4.85 3.07 -17.81
C HIS A 41 4.81 4.60 -17.83
N ALA A 42 4.41 5.23 -16.73
CA ALA A 42 4.08 6.63 -16.78
C ALA A 42 5.29 7.59 -16.57
N LYS A 43 6.48 7.04 -16.28
CA LYS A 43 7.76 7.74 -16.51
C LYS A 43 8.08 7.90 -18.01
N GLY A 44 7.53 7.04 -18.87
CA GLY A 44 7.70 7.10 -20.33
C GLY A 44 6.73 8.07 -21.02
N ASP A 45 5.54 8.28 -20.46
CA ASP A 45 4.45 9.02 -21.12
C ASP A 45 4.62 10.54 -21.09
N VAL A 46 5.39 11.09 -20.15
CA VAL A 46 5.66 12.53 -20.08
C VAL A 46 7.15 12.79 -20.09
N ASN A 47 7.61 13.37 -21.20
CA ASN A 47 8.97 13.86 -21.33
C ASN A 47 9.09 15.24 -20.68
N SER A 48 9.40 15.26 -19.39
CA SER A 48 9.57 16.50 -18.61
C SER A 48 10.63 17.42 -19.21
N TYR A 49 11.64 16.89 -19.93
CA TYR A 49 12.64 17.70 -20.63
C TYR A 49 12.05 18.45 -21.83
N ALA A 50 11.21 17.79 -22.64
CA ALA A 50 10.53 18.45 -23.75
C ALA A 50 9.60 19.56 -23.25
N LEU A 51 8.83 19.29 -22.19
CA LEU A 51 7.98 20.31 -21.55
C LEU A 51 8.76 21.53 -21.07
N ILE A 52 9.96 21.33 -20.52
CA ILE A 52 10.82 22.44 -20.09
C ILE A 52 11.35 23.23 -21.30
N GLN A 53 11.74 22.55 -22.38
CA GLN A 53 12.19 23.20 -23.62
C GLN A 53 11.08 24.03 -24.27
N ASP A 54 9.83 23.60 -24.16
CA ASP A 54 8.64 24.29 -24.68
C ASP A 54 8.11 25.40 -23.75
N GLY A 55 8.85 25.74 -22.68
CA GLY A 55 8.50 26.81 -21.74
C GLY A 55 7.46 26.42 -20.67
N ALA A 56 7.09 25.15 -20.57
CA ALA A 56 6.14 24.62 -19.59
C ALA A 56 6.84 24.04 -18.34
N ALA A 57 7.88 24.71 -17.85
CA ALA A 57 8.71 24.20 -16.74
C ALA A 57 7.92 23.98 -15.43
N GLU A 58 6.97 24.85 -15.12
CA GLU A 58 6.09 24.69 -13.94
C GLU A 58 5.19 23.45 -14.06
N LEU A 59 4.66 23.18 -15.25
CA LEU A 59 3.86 22.00 -15.54
C LEU A 59 4.69 20.72 -15.40
N ALA A 60 5.92 20.73 -15.95
CA ALA A 60 6.87 19.62 -15.80
C ALA A 60 7.22 19.35 -14.33
N GLY A 61 7.43 20.41 -13.54
CA GLY A 61 7.66 20.33 -12.10
C GLY A 61 6.48 19.74 -11.33
N GLY A 62 5.26 20.25 -11.60
CA GLY A 62 4.03 19.76 -11.00
C GLY A 62 3.75 18.29 -11.30
N TYR A 63 3.96 17.88 -12.56
CA TYR A 63 3.80 16.48 -12.98
C TYR A 63 4.77 15.57 -12.24
N ASN A 64 6.06 15.93 -12.18
CA ASN A 64 7.07 15.16 -11.47
C ASN A 64 6.75 15.02 -9.97
N GLN A 65 6.27 16.10 -9.34
CA GLN A 65 5.90 16.09 -7.94
C GLN A 65 4.69 15.19 -7.68
N PHE A 66 3.63 15.33 -8.49
CA PHE A 66 2.46 14.45 -8.45
C PHE A 66 2.85 12.98 -8.58
N PHE A 67 3.72 12.65 -9.54
CA PHE A 67 4.22 11.29 -9.75
C PHE A 67 4.92 10.71 -8.54
N ARG A 68 5.81 11.51 -7.93
CA ARG A 68 6.55 11.13 -6.74
C ARG A 68 5.58 10.87 -5.58
N ASP A 69 4.69 11.82 -5.32
CA ASP A 69 3.78 11.76 -4.17
C ASP A 69 2.79 10.59 -4.27
N LEU A 70 2.28 10.32 -5.48
CA LEU A 70 1.40 9.18 -5.72
C LEU A 70 2.15 7.85 -5.54
N SER A 71 3.35 7.73 -6.11
CA SER A 71 4.18 6.52 -5.97
C SER A 71 4.55 6.23 -4.51
N ASP A 72 4.91 7.27 -3.76
CA ASP A 72 5.25 7.15 -2.34
C ASP A 72 4.03 6.79 -1.50
N THR A 73 2.86 7.37 -1.80
CA THR A 73 1.60 7.02 -1.13
C THR A 73 1.22 5.56 -1.36
N MET A 74 1.30 5.08 -2.61
CA MET A 74 1.04 3.68 -2.94
C MET A 74 2.02 2.75 -2.21
N TYR A 75 3.31 3.11 -2.17
CA TYR A 75 4.33 2.33 -1.47
C TYR A 75 4.02 2.21 0.03
N ARG A 76 3.76 3.34 0.71
CA ARG A 76 3.45 3.35 2.15
C ARG A 76 2.21 2.51 2.46
N ARG A 77 1.15 2.63 1.67
CA ARG A 77 -0.09 1.85 1.85
C ARG A 77 0.12 0.37 1.59
N SER A 78 0.83 0.01 0.51
CA SER A 78 1.18 -1.38 0.20
C SER A 78 1.96 -2.03 1.35
N SER A 79 2.97 -1.31 1.88
CA SER A 79 3.77 -1.77 3.02
C SER A 79 2.91 -1.95 4.27
N ALA A 80 2.07 -0.97 4.60
CA ALA A 80 1.17 -1.06 5.76
C ALA A 80 0.21 -2.25 5.68
N LEU A 81 -0.36 -2.52 4.50
CA LEU A 81 -1.25 -3.66 4.25
C LEU A 81 -0.52 -5.01 4.40
N ARG A 82 0.69 -5.13 3.86
CA ARG A 82 1.52 -6.35 3.99
C ARG A 82 1.95 -6.59 5.43
N ASN A 83 2.35 -5.54 6.14
CA ASN A 83 2.77 -5.63 7.54
C ASN A 83 1.57 -5.93 8.45
N GLY A 84 0.45 -5.25 8.26
CA GLY A 84 -0.79 -5.52 8.97
C GLY A 84 -1.28 -6.95 8.74
N GLY A 85 -1.21 -7.42 7.49
CA GLY A 85 -1.54 -8.80 7.13
C GLY A 85 -0.65 -9.83 7.83
N SER A 86 0.66 -9.58 7.86
CA SER A 86 1.63 -10.41 8.58
C SER A 86 1.36 -10.44 10.08
N ASN A 87 1.08 -9.28 10.69
CA ASN A 87 0.80 -9.16 12.12
C ASN A 87 -0.49 -9.87 12.53
N LEU A 88 -1.54 -9.81 11.70
CA LEU A 88 -2.80 -10.52 11.94
C LEU A 88 -2.60 -12.04 11.89
N LYS A 89 -1.84 -12.55 10.92
CA LYS A 89 -1.51 -13.97 10.83
C LYS A 89 -0.62 -14.42 11.99
N TYR A 90 0.37 -13.61 12.35
CA TYR A 90 1.23 -13.88 13.51
C TYR A 90 0.40 -13.93 14.80
N SER A 91 -0.52 -12.98 14.99
CA SER A 91 -1.40 -12.95 16.16
C SER A 91 -2.29 -14.19 16.20
N ALA A 92 -2.87 -14.61 15.07
CA ALA A 92 -3.69 -15.83 15.01
C ALA A 92 -2.90 -17.12 15.27
N ALA A 93 -1.61 -17.15 14.93
CA ALA A 93 -0.74 -18.32 15.14
C ALA A 93 -0.18 -18.44 16.57
N ASN A 94 -0.13 -17.32 17.31
CA ASN A 94 0.43 -17.25 18.68
C ASN A 94 -0.64 -16.97 19.75
N TYR A 95 -1.92 -17.03 19.38
CA TYR A 95 -3.05 -16.99 20.30
C TYR A 95 -3.32 -18.39 20.85
#